data_AF-H6V5W5-F1
#
_entry.id   AF-H6V5W5-F1
#
_cell.length_a   1.000
_cell.length_b   1.000
_cell.length_c   1.000
_cell.angle_alpha   90.00
_cell.angle_beta   90.00
_cell.angle_gamma   90.00
#
_symmetry.space_group_name_H-M   'P 1'
#
loop_
_entity.id
_entity.type
_entity.pdbx_description
1 polymer ?
#
loop_
_entity_poly.entity_id
_entity_poly.type
_entity_poly.pdbx_seq_one_letter_code
_entity_poly.pdbx_strand_id
1 'polypeptide(L)'
;RAVKRRAAQGAKGTKGTSVYDDEEYLLALIVGKDYKNDECKNKLKEYCQRLKSASLKEKEIHEKLESFCDNGKQDKKCQELKTKITQKCNDFKNELEKKLANPSSNDCKENEQQCLFLEG
;
A
#
# COMPACT_ATOMS: atom_id res chain seq x y z
N ARG A 1 -47.55 -6.05 -17.28
CA ARG A 1 -46.47 -5.57 -18.18
C ARG A 1 -45.13 -5.86 -17.49
N ALA A 2 -44.34 -6.79 -18.02
CA ALA A 2 -43.02 -7.13 -17.50
C ALA A 2 -41.99 -6.08 -17.96
N VAL A 3 -41.24 -5.48 -17.02
CA VAL A 3 -40.18 -4.52 -17.36
C VAL A 3 -38.87 -5.26 -17.54
N LYS A 4 -38.53 -5.46 -18.82
CA LYS A 4 -37.26 -6.03 -19.28
C LYS A 4 -36.12 -5.07 -18.93
N ARG A 5 -35.32 -5.39 -17.91
CA ARG A 5 -34.09 -4.65 -17.59
C ARG A 5 -33.07 -4.92 -18.70
N ARG A 6 -32.78 -3.91 -19.51
CA ARG A 6 -31.63 -3.92 -20.44
C ARG A 6 -30.36 -3.86 -19.60
N ALA A 7 -29.53 -4.89 -19.71
CA ALA A 7 -28.16 -4.85 -19.20
C ALA A 7 -27.38 -3.81 -20.01
N ALA A 8 -26.91 -2.74 -19.34
CA ALA A 8 -25.91 -1.86 -19.90
C ALA A 8 -24.54 -2.53 -19.72
N GLN A 9 -24.04 -3.13 -20.80
CA GLN A 9 -22.60 -3.30 -20.99
C GLN A 9 -22.03 -1.92 -21.30
N GLY A 10 -21.08 -1.44 -20.50
CA GLY A 10 -20.37 -0.20 -20.84
C GLY A 10 -19.96 0.67 -19.66
N ALA A 11 -19.20 0.10 -18.72
CA ALA A 11 -18.15 0.85 -18.05
C ALA A 11 -17.10 -0.17 -17.61
N LYS A 12 -15.93 -0.16 -18.27
CA LYS A 12 -14.67 -0.59 -17.66
C LYS A 12 -14.39 0.39 -16.51
N GLY A 13 -15.20 0.32 -15.45
CA GLY A 13 -14.77 0.78 -14.15
C GLY A 13 -13.66 -0.16 -13.75
N THR A 14 -12.47 0.39 -13.59
CA THR A 14 -11.33 -0.26 -12.94
C THR A 14 -11.86 -1.10 -11.80
N LYS A 15 -11.68 -2.42 -11.93
CA LYS A 15 -11.94 -3.38 -10.87
C LYS A 15 -11.24 -2.79 -9.64
N GLY A 16 -12.02 -2.39 -8.64
CA GLY A 16 -11.50 -1.91 -7.37
C GLY A 16 -10.81 -3.07 -6.69
N THR A 17 -9.59 -3.39 -7.14
CA THR A 17 -8.58 -4.00 -6.27
C THR A 17 -8.48 -3.03 -5.12
N SER A 18 -8.79 -3.48 -3.92
CA SER A 18 -8.71 -2.58 -2.77
C SER A 18 -7.27 -2.05 -2.76
N VAL A 19 -7.09 -0.75 -2.55
CA VAL A 19 -5.76 -0.16 -2.41
C VAL A 19 -4.96 -0.88 -1.30
N TYR A 20 -5.65 -1.63 -0.43
CA TYR A 20 -5.13 -2.42 0.67
C TYR A 20 -4.91 -3.91 0.35
N ASP A 21 -5.25 -4.38 -0.87
CA ASP A 21 -5.08 -5.77 -1.31
C ASP A 21 -3.66 -6.07 -1.77
N ASP A 22 -2.72 -5.14 -1.59
CA ASP A 22 -1.33 -5.28 -1.97
C ASP A 22 -0.45 -5.44 -0.73
N GLU A 23 0.38 -6.48 -0.74
CA GLU A 23 1.33 -6.83 0.32
C GLU A 23 2.15 -5.62 0.79
N GLU A 24 2.52 -4.75 -0.15
CA GLU A 24 3.27 -3.52 0.11
C GLU A 24 2.59 -2.54 1.06
N TYR A 25 1.26 -2.45 1.04
CA TYR A 25 0.53 -1.50 1.87
C TYR A 25 0.64 -1.88 3.34
N LEU A 26 0.40 -3.16 3.63
CA LEU A 26 0.56 -3.69 4.98
C LEU A 26 2.01 -3.55 5.46
N LEU A 27 2.97 -3.81 4.57
CA LEU A 27 4.38 -3.67 4.89
C LEU A 27 4.76 -2.22 5.18
N ALA A 28 4.31 -1.27 4.35
CA ALA A 28 4.49 0.15 4.54
C ALA A 28 3.91 0.63 5.88
N LEU A 29 2.71 0.18 6.25
CA LEU A 29 2.10 0.53 7.54
C LEU A 29 2.90 0.01 8.75
N ILE A 30 3.62 -1.11 8.61
CA ILE A 30 4.44 -1.68 9.68
C ILE A 30 5.75 -0.93 9.84
N VAL A 31 6.47 -0.69 8.74
CA VAL A 31 7.83 -0.12 8.79
C VAL A 31 7.83 1.41 8.71
N GLY A 32 6.78 1.99 8.14
CA GLY A 32 6.64 3.40 7.82
C GLY A 32 7.84 3.94 7.04
N LYS A 33 8.23 5.18 7.33
CA LYS A 33 9.42 5.85 6.75
C LYS A 33 10.73 5.04 6.79
N ASP A 34 10.84 4.07 7.69
CA ASP A 34 12.07 3.28 7.86
C ASP A 34 12.26 2.26 6.73
N TYR A 35 11.29 2.11 5.82
CA TYR A 35 11.46 1.40 4.55
C TYR A 35 12.70 1.88 3.76
N LYS A 36 13.12 3.14 3.96
CA LYS A 36 14.26 3.75 3.27
C LYS A 36 15.61 3.31 3.84
N ASN A 37 15.62 2.82 5.08
CA ASN A 37 16.81 2.59 5.89
C ASN A 37 16.97 1.11 6.22
N ASP A 38 18.14 0.75 6.75
CA ASP A 38 18.44 -0.62 7.18
C ASP A 38 17.58 -1.05 8.39
N GLU A 39 16.91 -0.11 9.05
CA GLU A 39 15.97 -0.35 10.15
C GLU A 39 14.68 -1.07 9.73
N CYS A 40 14.30 -1.04 8.44
CA CYS A 40 13.12 -1.73 7.93
C CYS A 40 13.06 -3.19 8.39
N LYS A 41 14.20 -3.89 8.32
CA LYS A 41 14.32 -5.29 8.75
C LYS A 41 14.07 -5.46 10.24
N ASN A 42 14.62 -4.56 11.05
CA ASN A 42 14.49 -4.62 12.50
C ASN A 42 13.05 -4.36 12.92
N LYS A 43 12.38 -3.36 12.33
CA LYS A 43 10.96 -3.11 12.56
C LYS A 43 10.08 -4.30 12.18
N LEU A 44 10.35 -4.92 11.04
CA LEU A 44 9.64 -6.13 10.63
C LEU A 44 9.81 -7.26 11.64
N LYS A 45 11.05 -7.51 12.10
CA LYS A 45 11.32 -8.53 13.12
C LYS A 45 10.63 -8.22 14.44
N GLU A 46 10.71 -6.97 14.91
CA GLU A 46 10.05 -6.54 16.14
C GLU A 46 8.53 -6.70 16.05
N TYR A 47 7.93 -6.32 14.92
CA TYR A 47 6.50 -6.49 14.68
C TYR A 47 6.12 -7.97 14.78
N CYS A 48 6.81 -8.85 14.05
CA CYS A 48 6.58 -10.29 14.10
C CYS A 48 6.79 -10.90 15.49
N GLN A 49 7.80 -10.43 16.23
CA GLN A 49 8.03 -10.84 17.62
C GLN A 49 6.89 -10.40 18.54
N ARG A 50 6.37 -9.18 18.39
CA ARG A 50 5.22 -8.67 19.16
C ARG A 50 3.96 -9.49 18.89
N LEU A 51 3.72 -9.89 17.64
CA LEU A 51 2.60 -10.79 17.31
C LEU A 51 2.71 -12.11 18.07
N LYS A 52 3.89 -12.74 18.04
CA LYS A 52 4.16 -13.99 18.77
C LYS A 52 4.02 -13.84 20.28
N SER A 53 4.55 -12.76 20.86
CA SER A 53 4.43 -12.46 22.29
C SER A 53 2.98 -12.23 22.72
N ALA A 54 2.13 -11.72 21.82
CA ALA A 54 0.70 -11.58 22.03
C ALA A 54 -0.08 -12.89 21.81
N SER A 55 0.59 -14.01 21.54
CA SER A 55 -0.02 -15.29 21.16
C SER A 55 -0.91 -15.20 19.90
N LEU A 56 -0.68 -14.19 19.05
CA LEU A 56 -1.39 -14.01 17.79
C LEU A 56 -0.63 -14.72 16.68
N LYS A 57 -1.33 -15.52 15.87
CA LYS A 57 -0.71 -16.10 14.68
C LYS A 57 -0.82 -15.12 13.52
N GLU A 58 0.26 -14.99 12.76
CA GLU A 58 0.35 -14.04 11.64
C GLU A 58 -0.79 -14.24 10.63
N LYS A 59 -1.04 -15.50 10.27
CA LYS A 59 -2.13 -15.92 9.37
C LYS A 59 -3.55 -15.64 9.89
N GLU A 60 -3.72 -15.51 11.21
CA GLU A 60 -5.01 -15.19 11.82
C GLU A 60 -5.30 -13.68 11.74
N ILE A 61 -4.27 -12.85 11.61
CA ILE A 61 -4.40 -11.41 11.42
C ILE A 61 -4.54 -11.08 9.94
N HIS A 62 -3.62 -11.59 9.10
CA HIS A 62 -3.65 -11.38 7.67
C HIS A 62 -2.71 -12.40 6.98
N GLU A 63 -3.17 -13.05 5.90
CA GLU A 63 -2.41 -14.11 5.20
C GLU A 63 -0.99 -13.67 4.80
N LYS A 64 -0.84 -12.41 4.42
CA LYS A 64 0.45 -11.82 4.03
C LYS A 64 1.42 -11.52 5.18
N LEU A 65 0.97 -11.56 6.44
CA LEU A 65 1.90 -11.43 7.56
C LEU A 65 2.76 -12.68 7.72
N GLU A 66 2.24 -13.84 7.31
CA GLU A 66 3.01 -15.08 7.32
C GLU A 66 4.23 -14.96 6.41
N SER A 67 4.06 -14.42 5.18
CA SER A 67 5.17 -14.20 4.25
C SER A 67 6.21 -13.19 4.74
N PHE A 68 5.82 -12.22 5.59
CA PHE A 68 6.74 -11.23 6.16
C PHE A 68 7.53 -11.75 7.35
N CYS A 69 6.88 -12.55 8.19
CA CYS A 69 7.45 -13.06 9.43
C CYS A 69 8.30 -14.32 9.22
N ASP A 70 8.30 -14.86 8.00
CA ASP A 70 9.26 -15.86 7.55
C ASP A 70 10.71 -15.38 7.69
N ASN A 71 11.49 -16.08 8.51
CA ASN A 71 12.91 -15.80 8.71
C ASN A 71 13.70 -15.87 7.39
N GLY A 72 14.45 -14.80 7.09
CA GLY A 72 15.35 -14.72 5.93
C GLY A 72 14.76 -14.02 4.71
N LYS A 73 13.47 -13.66 4.73
CA LYS A 73 12.82 -12.92 3.62
C LYS A 73 12.71 -11.41 3.88
N GLN A 74 12.97 -10.95 5.10
CA GLN A 74 12.76 -9.55 5.50
C GLN A 74 13.59 -8.57 4.66
N ASP A 75 14.85 -8.88 4.37
CA ASP A 75 15.72 -8.00 3.57
C ASP A 75 15.17 -7.80 2.16
N LYS A 76 14.76 -8.91 1.52
CA LYS A 76 14.17 -8.87 0.18
C LYS A 76 12.86 -8.09 0.18
N LYS A 77 12.01 -8.29 1.18
CA LYS A 77 10.74 -7.56 1.32
C LYS A 77 10.95 -6.06 1.52
N CYS A 78 11.94 -5.67 2.34
CA CYS A 78 12.34 -4.27 2.49
C CYS A 78 12.85 -3.65 1.19
N GLN A 79 13.69 -4.37 0.43
CA GLN A 79 14.18 -3.89 -0.87
C GLN A 79 13.05 -3.73 -1.89
N GLU A 80 12.16 -4.71 -2.00
CA GLU A 80 10.99 -4.65 -2.88
C GLU A 80 10.08 -3.47 -2.51
N LEU A 81 9.81 -3.29 -1.22
CA LEU A 81 9.03 -2.15 -0.72
C LEU A 81 9.69 -0.82 -1.07
N LYS A 82 10.99 -0.70 -0.83
CA LYS A 82 11.75 0.52 -1.12
C LYS A 82 11.69 0.88 -2.59
N THR A 83 11.90 -0.07 -3.48
CA THR A 83 11.79 0.16 -4.93
C THR A 83 10.38 0.62 -5.30
N LYS A 84 9.34 -0.05 -4.81
CA LYS A 84 7.95 0.25 -5.20
C LYS A 84 7.46 1.58 -4.63
N ILE A 85 7.70 1.89 -3.36
CA ILE A 85 7.32 3.19 -2.80
C ILE A 85 8.12 4.31 -3.48
N THR A 86 9.43 4.13 -3.71
CA THR A 86 10.23 5.13 -4.42
C THR A 86 9.68 5.41 -5.81
N GLN A 87 9.30 4.36 -6.55
CA GLN A 87 8.67 4.50 -7.86
C GLN A 87 7.33 5.24 -7.77
N LYS A 88 6.44 4.84 -6.86
CA LYS A 88 5.14 5.51 -6.63
C LYS A 88 5.33 6.99 -6.28
N CYS A 89 6.27 7.33 -5.40
CA CYS A 89 6.57 8.72 -5.05
C CYS A 89 7.08 9.52 -6.25
N ASN A 90 7.95 8.94 -7.07
CA ASN A 90 8.50 9.61 -8.26
C ASN A 90 7.42 9.85 -9.31
N ASP A 91 6.60 8.84 -9.60
CA ASP A 91 5.50 8.94 -10.56
C ASP A 91 4.48 9.99 -10.09
N PHE A 92 4.11 9.94 -8.81
CA PHE A 92 3.19 10.89 -8.22
C PHE A 92 3.75 12.32 -8.21
N LYS A 93 5.03 12.51 -7.90
CA LYS A 93 5.69 13.82 -7.99
C LYS A 93 5.57 14.41 -9.40
N ASN A 94 5.82 13.60 -10.43
CA ASN A 94 5.71 14.04 -11.83
C ASN A 94 4.28 14.42 -12.21
N GLU A 95 3.28 13.72 -11.68
CA GLU A 95 1.87 14.06 -11.88
C GLU A 95 1.48 15.36 -11.15
N LEU A 96 1.93 15.52 -9.91
CA LEU A 96 1.74 16.72 -9.11
C LEU A 96 2.32 17.96 -9.82
N GLU A 97 3.54 17.88 -10.32
CA GLU A 97 4.20 18.97 -11.05
C GLU A 97 3.40 19.42 -12.29
N LYS A 98 2.78 18.48 -13.01
CA LYS A 98 1.91 18.81 -14.16
C LYS A 98 0.62 19.49 -13.73
N LYS A 99 0.01 19.02 -12.64
CA LYS A 99 -1.26 19.56 -12.12
C LYS A 99 -1.09 20.92 -11.43
N LEU A 100 0.09 21.20 -10.88
CA LEU A 100 0.44 22.48 -10.24
C LEU A 100 0.33 23.70 -11.17
N ALA A 101 0.39 23.50 -12.50
CA ALA A 101 0.23 24.58 -13.47
C ALA A 101 -1.18 25.22 -13.44
N ASN A 102 -2.22 24.44 -13.13
CA ASN A 102 -3.59 24.93 -12.96
C ASN A 102 -4.41 23.96 -12.08
N PRO A 103 -4.21 23.97 -10.75
CA PRO A 103 -4.80 22.97 -9.87
C PRO A 103 -6.30 23.23 -9.66
N SER A 104 -7.11 22.18 -9.76
CA SER A 104 -8.52 22.23 -9.33
C SER A 104 -8.67 21.80 -7.87
N SER A 105 -9.79 22.15 -7.24
CA SER A 105 -10.12 21.64 -5.89
C SER A 105 -10.18 20.10 -5.84
N ASN A 106 -10.54 19.46 -6.96
CA ASN A 106 -10.57 18.00 -7.04
C ASN A 106 -9.16 17.41 -7.09
N ASP A 107 -8.25 18.04 -7.84
CA ASP A 107 -6.84 17.65 -7.87
C ASP A 107 -6.21 17.73 -6.48
N CYS A 108 -6.50 18.79 -5.71
CA CYS A 108 -6.00 18.91 -4.34
C CYS A 108 -6.49 17.76 -3.45
N LYS A 109 -7.78 17.42 -3.50
CA LYS A 109 -8.35 16.35 -2.66
C LYS A 109 -7.78 14.98 -2.99
N GLU A 110 -7.65 14.66 -4.29
CA GLU A 110 -7.12 13.38 -4.73
C GLU A 110 -5.62 13.25 -4.40
N ASN A 111 -4.85 14.31 -4.61
CA ASN A 111 -3.42 14.31 -4.32
C ASN A 111 -3.14 14.30 -2.80
N GLU A 112 -3.93 14.99 -1.99
CA GLU A 112 -3.82 14.95 -0.52
C GLU A 112 -3.98 13.52 0.03
N GLN A 113 -4.97 12.77 -0.48
CA GLN A 113 -5.17 11.37 -0.10
C GLN A 113 -3.97 10.50 -0.45
N GLN A 114 -3.35 10.73 -1.62
CA GLN A 114 -2.14 10.01 -2.02
C GLN A 114 -0.91 10.40 -1.19
N CYS A 115 -0.74 11.68 -0.84
CA CYS A 115 0.31 12.15 0.07
C CYS A 115 0.22 11.47 1.44
N LEU A 116 -0.96 11.51 2.08
CA LEU A 116 -1.19 10.90 3.38
C LEU A 116 -0.85 9.41 3.39
N PHE A 117 -1.06 8.72 2.27
CA PHE A 117 -0.70 7.33 2.13
C PHE A 117 0.83 7.12 2.01
N LEU A 118 1.53 7.97 1.25
CA LEU A 118 2.97 7.86 1.03
C LEU A 118 3.83 8.40 2.19
N GLU A 119 3.23 9.15 3.11
CA GLU A 119 3.85 9.61 4.37
C GLU A 119 3.88 8.55 5.47
N GLY A 120 3.11 7.48 5.32
CA GLY A 120 2.97 6.36 6.26
C GLY A 120 4.28 5.64 6.57
#